data_AF-A0A1Q8Z513-F1
#
_entry.id   AF-A0A1Q8Z513-F1
#
_cell.length_a   1.000
_cell.length_b   1.000
_cell.length_c   1.000
_cell.angle_alpha   90.00
_cell.angle_beta   90.00
_cell.angle_gamma   90.00
#
_symmetry.space_group_name_H-M   'P 1'
#
loop_
_entity.id
_entity.type
_entity.pdbx_description
1 polymer ?
#
loop_
_entity_poly.entity_id
_entity_poly.type
_entity_poly.pdbx_seq_one_letter_code
_entity_poly.pdbx_strand_id
1 'polypeptide(L)'
;MSQYNILVARLQNELSKIQTAVQSATSQANKARTTGDSDYLQAAALSLQNFYTGVERIFEEVAKELDGQVPTGASSYQKLLEQMGLEIPNTRPLGMRIK
;
A
#
# COMPACT_ATOMS: atom_id res chain seq x y z
N MET A 1 21.08 -16.30 -3.13
CA MET A 1 20.22 -15.20 -3.63
C MET A 1 20.34 -14.04 -2.66
N SER A 2 20.51 -12.81 -3.15
CA SER A 2 20.60 -11.61 -2.30
C SER A 2 19.28 -11.40 -1.54
N GLN A 3 19.34 -11.04 -0.25
CA GLN A 3 18.19 -10.70 0.60
C GLN A 3 17.25 -9.67 -0.09
N TYR A 4 17.85 -8.71 -0.82
CA TYR A 4 17.12 -7.71 -1.58
C TYR A 4 16.30 -8.27 -2.75
N ASN A 5 16.70 -9.39 -3.36
CA ASN A 5 15.93 -10.00 -4.46
C ASN A 5 14.60 -10.56 -3.95
N ILE A 6 14.57 -11.06 -2.71
CA ILE A 6 13.34 -11.56 -2.08
C ILE A 6 12.41 -10.38 -1.78
N LEU A 7 12.96 -9.29 -1.22
CA LEU A 7 12.19 -8.06 -0.99
C LEU A 7 11.59 -7.54 -2.29
N VAL A 8 12.39 -7.38 -3.35
CA VAL A 8 11.91 -6.92 -4.67
C VAL A 8 10.79 -7.81 -5.19
N ALA A 9 10.93 -9.14 -5.12
CA ALA A 9 9.89 -10.05 -5.58
C ALA A 9 8.58 -9.92 -4.78
N ARG A 10 8.66 -9.74 -3.45
CA ARG A 10 7.48 -9.50 -2.59
C ARG A 10 6.81 -8.18 -2.94
N LEU A 11 7.59 -7.11 -3.10
CA LEU A 11 7.08 -5.79 -3.46
C LEU A 11 6.40 -5.80 -4.83
N GLN A 12 7.00 -6.46 -5.82
CA GLN A 12 6.39 -6.63 -7.15
C GLN A 12 5.07 -7.39 -7.09
N ASN A 13 5.00 -8.45 -6.29
CA ASN A 13 3.77 -9.22 -6.09
C ASN A 13 2.67 -8.37 -5.43
N GLU A 14 2.98 -7.60 -4.38
CA GLU A 14 2.00 -6.71 -3.76
C GLU A 14 1.59 -5.55 -4.69
N LEU A 15 2.50 -4.97 -5.47
CA LEU A 15 2.18 -3.96 -6.47
C LEU A 15 1.18 -4.47 -7.52
N SER A 16 1.32 -5.72 -7.96
CA SER A 16 0.36 -6.35 -8.88
C SER A 16 -1.05 -6.45 -8.27
N LYS A 17 -1.14 -6.81 -6.98
CA LYS A 17 -2.41 -6.87 -6.25
C LYS A 17 -3.03 -5.48 -6.08
N ILE A 18 -2.23 -4.49 -5.73
CA ILE A 18 -2.64 -3.07 -5.63
C ILE A 18 -3.20 -2.59 -6.98
N GLN A 19 -2.51 -2.88 -8.08
CA GLN A 19 -2.97 -2.51 -9.41
C GLN A 19 -4.33 -3.14 -9.75
N THR A 20 -4.52 -4.41 -9.41
CA THR A 20 -5.79 -5.12 -9.58
C THR A 20 -6.91 -4.49 -8.73
N ALA A 21 -6.60 -4.09 -7.49
CA ALA A 21 -7.53 -3.42 -6.60
C ALA A 21 -7.99 -2.06 -7.16
N VAL A 22 -7.06 -1.24 -7.67
CA VAL A 22 -7.37 0.05 -8.31
C VAL A 22 -8.25 -0.13 -9.55
N GLN A 23 -7.93 -1.10 -10.40
CA GLN A 23 -8.74 -1.42 -11.58
C GLN A 23 -10.15 -1.85 -11.19
N SER A 24 -10.27 -2.70 -10.16
CA SER A 24 -11.54 -3.17 -9.64
C SER A 24 -12.38 -2.03 -9.07
N ALA A 25 -11.79 -1.20 -8.21
CA ALA A 25 -12.46 -0.04 -7.61
C ALA A 25 -13.00 0.91 -8.69
N THR A 26 -12.17 1.21 -9.70
CA THR A 26 -12.55 2.11 -10.81
C THR A 26 -13.71 1.51 -11.63
N SER A 27 -13.60 0.23 -11.99
CA SER A 27 -14.64 -0.46 -12.76
C SER A 27 -15.96 -0.54 -12.01
N GLN A 28 -15.92 -0.89 -10.72
CA GLN A 28 -17.10 -1.00 -9.86
C GLN A 28 -17.74 0.38 -9.60
N ALA A 29 -16.95 1.41 -9.31
CA ALA A 29 -17.48 2.76 -9.14
C ALA A 29 -18.16 3.28 -10.41
N ASN A 30 -17.57 3.01 -11.58
CA ASN A 30 -18.19 3.34 -12.86
C ASN A 30 -19.50 2.59 -13.06
N LYS A 31 -19.54 1.28 -12.78
CA LYS A 31 -20.78 0.49 -12.87
C LYS A 31 -21.85 1.05 -11.96
N ALA A 32 -21.54 1.31 -10.70
CA ALA A 32 -22.48 1.87 -9.74
C ALA A 32 -23.06 3.21 -10.21
N ARG A 33 -22.22 4.08 -10.79
CA ARG A 33 -22.67 5.34 -11.37
C ARG A 33 -23.60 5.15 -12.56
N THR A 34 -23.33 4.15 -13.41
CA THR A 34 -24.13 3.90 -14.62
C THR A 34 -25.43 3.14 -14.36
N THR A 35 -25.45 2.23 -13.38
CA THR A 35 -26.60 1.36 -13.09
C THR A 35 -27.45 1.88 -11.94
N GLY A 36 -26.91 2.73 -11.08
CA GLY A 36 -27.55 3.15 -9.83
C GLY A 36 -27.57 2.06 -8.75
N ASP A 37 -26.90 0.93 -8.98
CA ASP A 37 -26.88 -0.21 -8.08
C ASP A 37 -25.81 -0.03 -6.99
N SER A 38 -26.27 0.01 -5.74
CA SER A 38 -25.44 0.21 -4.55
C SER A 38 -24.47 -0.93 -4.28
N ASP A 39 -24.73 -2.14 -4.78
CA ASP A 39 -23.84 -3.29 -4.56
C ASP A 39 -22.48 -3.05 -5.24
N TYR A 40 -22.47 -2.35 -6.38
CA TYR A 40 -21.23 -1.92 -7.02
C TYR A 40 -20.50 -0.83 -6.22
N LEU A 41 -21.19 0.05 -5.49
CA LEU A 41 -20.53 0.98 -4.57
C LEU A 41 -19.87 0.24 -3.42
N GLN A 42 -20.54 -0.75 -2.84
CA GLN A 42 -19.97 -1.58 -1.77
C GLN A 42 -18.75 -2.35 -2.27
N ALA A 43 -18.83 -2.93 -3.47
CA ALA A 43 -17.70 -3.61 -4.10
C ALA A 43 -16.53 -2.64 -4.35
N ALA A 44 -16.80 -1.42 -4.82
CA ALA A 44 -15.77 -0.39 -5.01
C ALA A 44 -15.09 0.01 -3.70
N ALA A 45 -15.86 0.16 -2.62
CA ALA A 45 -15.33 0.45 -1.29
C ALA A 45 -14.41 -0.68 -0.78
N LEU A 46 -14.78 -1.94 -1.00
CA LEU A 46 -13.93 -3.08 -0.66
C LEU A 46 -12.63 -3.08 -1.47
N SER A 47 -12.71 -2.82 -2.78
CA SER A 47 -11.52 -2.73 -3.62
C SER A 47 -10.60 -1.58 -3.19
N LEU A 48 -11.16 -0.45 -2.76
CA LEU A 48 -10.39 0.67 -2.21
C LEU A 48 -9.72 0.30 -0.87
N GLN A 49 -10.41 -0.43 0.00
CA GLN A 49 -9.79 -0.95 1.23
C GLN A 49 -8.61 -1.88 0.90
N ASN A 50 -8.76 -2.77 -0.08
CA ASN A 50 -7.69 -3.66 -0.52
C ASN A 50 -6.47 -2.89 -1.05
N PHE A 51 -6.69 -1.78 -1.75
CA PHE A 51 -5.61 -0.86 -2.15
C PHE A 51 -4.84 -0.34 -0.94
N TYR A 52 -5.54 0.22 0.06
CA TYR A 52 -4.89 0.78 1.25
C TYR A 52 -4.12 -0.28 2.04
N THR A 53 -4.71 -1.45 2.26
CA THR A 53 -4.03 -2.56 2.95
C THR A 53 -2.82 -3.08 2.17
N GLY A 54 -2.87 -3.08 0.83
CA GLY A 54 -1.71 -3.43 0.01
C GLY A 54 -0.55 -2.44 0.16
N VAL A 55 -0.86 -1.13 0.17
CA VAL A 55 0.15 -0.08 0.40
C VAL A 55 0.78 -0.22 1.77
N GLU A 56 -0.02 -0.47 2.81
CA GLU A 56 0.46 -0.68 4.18
C GLU A 56 1.44 -1.87 4.25
N ARG A 57 1.11 -3.00 3.63
CA ARG A 57 2.02 -4.17 3.57
C ARG A 57 3.35 -3.87 2.89
N ILE A 58 3.33 -3.06 1.82
CA ILE A 58 4.58 -2.62 1.17
C ILE A 58 5.43 -1.83 2.16
N PHE A 59 4.82 -0.88 2.89
CA PHE A 59 5.53 -0.09 3.88
C PHE A 59 6.05 -0.93 5.05
N GLU A 60 5.30 -1.93 5.51
CA GLU A 60 5.77 -2.87 6.53
C GLU A 60 6.99 -3.68 6.06
N GLU A 61 6.95 -4.25 4.84
CA GLU A 61 8.10 -4.99 4.30
C GLU A 61 9.32 -4.09 4.12
N VAL A 62 9.12 -2.85 3.66
CA VAL A 62 10.19 -1.85 3.55
C VAL A 62 10.77 -1.47 4.91
N ALA A 63 9.92 -1.18 5.90
CA ALA A 63 10.33 -0.86 7.26
C ALA A 63 11.09 -2.02 7.92
N LYS A 64 10.60 -3.25 7.74
CA LYS A 64 11.21 -4.46 8.29
C LYS A 64 12.58 -4.72 7.69
N GLU A 65 12.71 -4.64 6.37
CA GLU A 65 13.92 -5.07 5.67
C GLU A 65 14.97 -3.96 5.53
N LEU A 66 14.55 -2.69 5.45
CA LEU A 66 15.45 -1.55 5.31
C LEU A 66 15.67 -0.79 6.63
N ASP A 67 14.63 -0.56 7.43
CA ASP A 67 14.76 0.23 8.68
C ASP A 67 15.06 -0.66 9.90
N GLY A 68 14.86 -1.98 9.77
CA GLY A 68 15.04 -2.95 10.83
C GLY A 68 13.97 -2.88 11.93
N GLN A 69 12.97 -2.01 11.80
CA GLN A 69 11.90 -1.85 12.79
C GLN A 69 10.57 -1.47 12.14
N VAL A 70 9.50 -2.11 12.61
CA VAL A 70 8.11 -1.83 12.23
C VAL A 70 7.40 -1.21 13.45
N PRO A 71 6.72 -0.06 13.31
CA PRO A 71 5.95 0.53 14.40
C PRO A 71 4.84 -0.41 14.90
N THR A 72 4.64 -0.46 16.22
CA THR A 72 3.60 -1.29 16.85
C THR A 72 2.71 -0.47 17.79
N GLY A 73 1.56 -1.04 18.17
CA GLY A 73 0.58 -0.41 19.06
C GLY A 73 -0.51 0.39 18.34
N ALA A 74 -1.34 1.11 19.11
CA ALA A 74 -2.55 1.77 18.60
C ALA A 74 -2.32 2.85 17.52
N SER A 75 -1.09 3.37 17.39
CA SER A 75 -0.69 4.36 16.39
C SER A 75 0.34 3.83 15.39
N SER A 76 0.43 2.50 15.24
CA SER A 76 1.37 1.86 14.30
C SER A 76 1.22 2.39 12.88
N TYR A 77 -0.02 2.53 12.41
CA TYR A 77 -0.31 3.02 11.06
C TYR A 77 0.23 4.43 10.80
N GLN A 78 -0.09 5.39 11.68
CA GLN A 78 0.38 6.78 11.54
C GLN A 78 1.89 6.86 11.60
N LYS A 79 2.50 6.14 12.55
CA LYS A 79 3.96 6.07 12.69
C LYS A 79 4.63 5.44 11.49
N LEU A 80 4.02 4.43 10.87
CA LEU A 80 4.55 3.80 9.66
C LEU A 80 4.56 4.77 8.49
N LEU A 81 3.46 5.54 8.30
CA LEU A 81 3.40 6.58 7.27
C LEU A 81 4.44 7.68 7.51
N GLU A 82 4.58 8.14 8.75
CA GLU A 82 5.61 9.12 9.13
C GLU A 82 7.01 8.55 8.84
N GLN A 83 7.30 7.32 9.26
CA GLN A 83 8.58 6.64 9.04
C GLN A 83 8.93 6.51 7.55
N MET A 84 7.95 6.20 6.69
CA MET A 84 8.17 6.14 5.24
C MET A 84 8.42 7.52 4.61
N GLY A 85 7.95 8.60 5.25
CA GLY A 85 8.17 9.98 4.82
C GLY A 85 9.50 10.58 5.29
N LEU A 86 10.20 9.96 6.24
CA LEU A 86 11.49 10.42 6.74
C LEU A 86 12.64 10.01 5.81
N GLU A 87 13.63 10.91 5.69
CA GLU A 87 14.93 10.55 5.13
C GLU A 87 15.75 9.75 6.15
N ILE A 88 16.32 8.64 5.70
CA ILE A 88 17.28 7.87 6.50
C ILE A 88 18.59 7.85 5.70
N PRO A 89 19.60 8.65 6.10
CA PRO A 89 20.85 8.76 5.36
C PRO A 89 21.47 7.39 5.07
N ASN A 90 21.89 7.17 3.83
CA ASN A 90 22.49 5.93 3.33
C ASN A 90 21.55 4.70 3.23
N THR A 91 20.28 4.81 3.64
CA THR A 91 19.31 3.68 3.61
C THR A 91 18.06 4.00 2.77
N ARG A 92 17.45 5.17 2.98
CA ARG A 92 16.28 5.65 2.22
C ARG A 92 16.42 7.14 1.91
N PRO A 93 16.74 7.52 0.65
CA PRO A 93 16.82 8.93 0.27
C PRO A 93 15.43 9.58 0.33
N LEU A 94 15.40 10.89 0.57
CA LEU A 94 14.19 11.71 0.69
C LEU A 94 13.34 11.61 -0.59
N GLY A 95 12.19 10.92 -0.54
CA GLY A 95 11.46 10.57 -1.78
C GLY A 95 9.93 10.51 -1.71
N MET A 96 9.32 10.30 -0.55
CA MET A 96 7.85 10.25 -0.43
C MET A 96 7.33 11.38 0.46
N ARG A 97 7.52 12.62 0.01
CA ARG A 97 6.72 13.73 0.53
C ARG A 97 5.46 13.82 -0.33
N ILE A 98 4.38 13.17 0.11
CA ILE A 98 3.05 13.42 -0.47
C ILE A 98 2.71 14.88 -0.13
N LYS A 99 2.74 15.73 -1.15
CA LYS A 99 2.25 17.11 -1.07
C LYS A 99 0.73 17.11 -1.15
#